data_AF-A0A5C7M1B0-F1
#
_entry.id   AF-A0A5C7M1B0-F1
#
_cell.length_a   1.000
_cell.length_b   1.000
_cell.length_c   1.000
_cell.angle_alpha   90.00
_cell.angle_beta   90.00
_cell.angle_gamma   90.00
#
_symmetry.space_group_name_H-M   'P 1'
#
loop_
_entity.id
_entity.type
_entity.pdbx_description
1 polymer ?
#
loop_
_entity_poly.entity_id
_entity_poly.type
_entity_poly.pdbx_seq_one_letter_code
_entity_poly.pdbx_strand_id
1 'polypeptide(L)'
;MAEANRRAADEMARRIERETGRRPSAGTVRRNARQDKLPRGVDPARMDRQSRIDDAGGLKQFAQQAGVHENAARRWKDTGGLMSTASVQVLTDVDGWLRARSPFGTSESYERDLNDVSLQFDPPAADELRAAHAVEDWDGLAELLGPAITRQYPWIGEADRYYEVTTIRSIELTDL
;
A
#
# COMPACT_ATOMS: atom_id res chain seq x y z
N MET A 1 -1.44 -19.77 -23.84
CA MET A 1 -2.19 -18.74 -23.06
C MET A 1 -3.48 -19.26 -22.44
N ALA A 2 -4.35 -19.99 -23.14
CA ALA A 2 -5.64 -20.48 -22.59
C ALA A 2 -5.53 -21.43 -21.38
N GLU A 3 -4.43 -22.17 -21.26
CA GLU A 3 -4.19 -23.09 -20.14
C GLU A 3 -3.64 -22.38 -18.89
N ALA A 4 -2.76 -21.39 -19.05
CA ALA A 4 -2.29 -20.53 -17.97
C ALA A 4 -3.46 -19.77 -17.31
N ASN A 5 -4.34 -19.18 -18.12
CA ASN A 5 -5.54 -18.51 -17.61
C ASN A 5 -6.54 -19.46 -16.95
N ARG A 6 -6.56 -20.74 -17.36
CA ARG A 6 -7.37 -21.78 -16.70
C ARG A 6 -6.79 -22.11 -15.33
N ARG A 7 -5.48 -22.37 -15.25
CA ARG A 7 -4.79 -22.66 -14.00
C ARG A 7 -4.88 -21.51 -13.00
N ALA A 8 -4.66 -20.27 -13.45
CA ALA A 8 -4.80 -19.08 -12.61
C ALA A 8 -6.23 -18.92 -12.05
N ALA A 9 -7.25 -19.12 -12.90
CA ALA A 9 -8.65 -19.07 -12.45
C ALA A 9 -9.01 -20.22 -11.48
N ASP A 10 -8.46 -21.42 -11.69
CA ASP A 10 -8.69 -22.57 -10.82
C ASP A 10 -7.95 -22.45 -9.48
N GLU A 11 -6.76 -21.83 -9.48
CA GLU A 11 -6.02 -21.50 -8.26
C GLU A 11 -6.77 -20.44 -7.46
N MET A 12 -7.21 -19.37 -8.11
CA MET A 12 -8.04 -18.33 -7.48
C MET A 12 -9.35 -18.90 -6.94
N ALA A 13 -10.01 -19.81 -7.66
CA ALA A 13 -11.19 -20.50 -7.15
C ALA A 13 -10.90 -21.32 -5.89
N ARG A 14 -9.77 -22.06 -5.84
CA ARG A 14 -9.32 -22.79 -4.65
C ARG A 14 -8.93 -21.87 -3.50
N ARG A 15 -8.41 -20.68 -3.81
CA ARG A 15 -8.06 -19.63 -2.83
C ARG A 15 -9.34 -19.11 -2.16
N ILE A 16 -10.33 -18.74 -2.96
CA ILE A 16 -11.64 -18.27 -2.47
C ILE A 16 -12.38 -19.35 -1.68
N GLU A 17 -12.28 -20.62 -2.10
CA GLU A 17 -12.85 -21.75 -1.35
C GLU A 17 -12.28 -21.86 0.06
N ARG A 18 -10.96 -21.73 0.21
CA ARG A 18 -10.29 -21.75 1.53
C ARG A 18 -10.73 -20.59 2.43
N GLU A 19 -11.08 -19.45 1.83
CA GLU A 19 -11.42 -18.23 2.57
C GLU A 19 -12.89 -18.15 2.95
N THR A 20 -13.77 -18.50 2.01
CA THR A 20 -15.21 -18.27 2.14
C THR A 20 -15.98 -19.56 2.45
N GLY A 21 -15.30 -20.70 2.45
CA GLY A 21 -15.91 -22.04 2.51
C GLY A 21 -16.72 -22.39 1.25
N ARG A 22 -16.70 -21.54 0.22
CA ARG A 22 -17.47 -21.73 -1.02
C ARG A 22 -16.57 -21.55 -2.23
N ARG A 23 -16.55 -22.55 -3.11
CA ARG A 23 -15.78 -22.50 -4.34
C ARG A 23 -16.57 -21.84 -5.47
N PRO A 24 -16.20 -20.63 -5.94
CA PRO A 24 -16.75 -20.09 -7.17
C PRO A 24 -16.26 -20.90 -8.38
N SER A 25 -17.08 -20.94 -9.44
CA SER A 25 -16.63 -21.56 -10.69
C SER A 25 -15.51 -20.73 -11.33
N ALA A 26 -14.64 -21.37 -12.11
CA ALA A 26 -13.59 -20.67 -12.86
C ALA A 26 -14.19 -19.62 -13.83
N GLY A 27 -15.41 -19.85 -14.33
CA GLY A 27 -16.15 -18.87 -15.14
C GLY A 27 -16.54 -17.63 -14.33
N THR A 28 -17.01 -17.80 -13.10
CA THR A 28 -17.33 -16.69 -12.18
C THR A 28 -16.07 -15.90 -11.81
N VAL A 29 -14.95 -16.58 -11.51
CA VAL A 29 -13.67 -15.92 -11.23
C VAL A 29 -13.22 -15.06 -12.41
N ARG A 30 -13.24 -15.62 -13.63
CA ARG A 30 -12.86 -14.86 -14.84
C ARG A 30 -13.82 -13.70 -15.13
N ARG A 31 -15.13 -13.91 -14.92
CA ARG A 31 -16.14 -12.86 -15.12
C ARG A 31 -15.91 -11.69 -14.16
N ASN A 32 -15.65 -11.98 -12.89
CA ASN A 32 -15.41 -10.97 -11.87
C ASN A 32 -14.07 -10.26 -12.07
N ALA A 33 -13.01 -10.99 -12.43
CA ALA A 33 -11.73 -10.38 -12.82
C ALA A 33 -11.87 -9.40 -13.99
N ARG A 34 -12.68 -9.72 -15.01
CA ARG A 34 -12.98 -8.79 -16.12
C ARG A 34 -13.73 -7.52 -15.70
N GLN A 35 -14.40 -7.55 -14.57
CA GLN A 35 -15.15 -6.42 -14.02
C GLN A 35 -14.39 -5.71 -12.91
N ASP A 36 -13.14 -6.09 -12.68
CA ASP A 36 -12.32 -5.64 -11.56
C ASP A 36 -13.04 -5.78 -10.21
N LYS A 37 -13.72 -6.93 -10.04
CA LYS A 37 -14.52 -7.24 -8.86
C LYS A 37 -14.04 -8.51 -8.20
N LEU A 38 -14.15 -8.55 -6.88
CA LEU A 38 -13.96 -9.76 -6.12
C LEU A 38 -15.27 -10.57 -6.02
N PRO A 39 -15.19 -11.92 -6.01
CA PRO A 39 -16.36 -12.76 -5.73
C PRO A 39 -16.96 -12.51 -4.35
N ARG A 40 -18.28 -12.70 -4.23
CA ARG A 40 -19.03 -12.39 -3.00
C ARG A 40 -18.53 -13.23 -1.82
N GLY A 41 -18.26 -12.57 -0.69
CA GLY A 41 -17.79 -13.20 0.55
C GLY A 41 -16.28 -13.21 0.74
N VAL A 42 -15.52 -12.79 -0.27
CA VAL A 42 -14.08 -12.58 -0.20
C VAL A 42 -13.80 -11.28 0.57
N ASP A 43 -12.82 -11.29 1.47
CA ASP A 43 -12.29 -10.10 2.13
C ASP A 43 -11.23 -9.44 1.22
N PRO A 44 -11.52 -8.26 0.63
CA PRO A 44 -10.61 -7.59 -0.29
C PRO A 44 -9.28 -7.22 0.38
N ALA A 45 -9.31 -6.77 1.64
CA ALA A 45 -8.11 -6.32 2.33
C ALA A 45 -7.19 -7.49 2.65
N ARG A 46 -7.75 -8.64 3.00
CA ARG A 46 -6.96 -9.87 3.19
C ARG A 46 -6.33 -10.37 1.88
N MET A 47 -7.05 -10.26 0.77
CA MET A 47 -6.50 -10.62 -0.55
C MET A 47 -5.36 -9.69 -0.97
N ASP A 48 -5.50 -8.40 -0.73
CA ASP A 48 -4.45 -7.41 -0.99
C ASP A 48 -3.17 -7.74 -0.21
N ARG A 49 -3.29 -7.97 1.11
CA ARG A 49 -2.17 -8.40 1.95
C ARG A 49 -1.52 -9.71 1.47
N GLN A 50 -2.32 -10.67 1.00
CA GLN A 50 -1.80 -11.90 0.43
C GLN A 50 -1.08 -11.65 -0.90
N SER A 51 -1.58 -10.74 -1.74
CA SER A 51 -0.90 -10.35 -2.99
C SER A 51 0.47 -9.80 -2.70
N ARG A 52 0.59 -8.84 -1.78
CA ARG A 52 1.90 -8.29 -1.38
C ARG A 52 2.87 -9.37 -0.89
N ILE A 53 2.37 -10.33 -0.11
CA ILE A 53 3.19 -11.47 0.32
C ILE A 53 3.64 -12.34 -0.85
N ASP A 54 2.77 -12.56 -1.84
CA ASP A 54 3.08 -13.34 -3.04
C ASP A 54 4.09 -12.57 -3.93
N ASP A 55 3.94 -11.25 -4.07
CA ASP A 55 4.83 -10.35 -4.84
C ASP A 55 6.24 -10.28 -4.22
N ALA A 56 6.34 -10.32 -2.89
CA ALA A 56 7.59 -10.48 -2.16
C ALA A 56 8.25 -11.86 -2.34
N GLY A 57 7.62 -12.83 -3.02
CA GLY A 57 8.13 -14.19 -3.18
C GLY A 57 7.74 -15.17 -2.06
N GLY A 58 6.77 -14.78 -1.22
CA GLY A 58 6.18 -15.60 -0.16
C GLY A 58 6.46 -15.07 1.25
N LEU A 59 5.75 -15.65 2.23
CA LEU A 59 5.65 -15.11 3.58
C LEU A 59 6.98 -14.88 4.30
N LYS A 60 7.94 -15.80 4.13
CA LYS A 60 9.26 -15.69 4.76
C LYS A 60 10.06 -14.53 4.16
N GLN A 61 10.04 -14.38 2.85
CA GLN A 61 10.76 -13.33 2.14
C GLN A 61 10.13 -11.97 2.43
N PHE A 62 8.80 -11.90 2.40
CA PHE A 62 8.05 -10.72 2.84
C PHE A 62 8.43 -10.28 4.26
N ALA A 63 8.41 -11.20 5.23
CA ALA A 63 8.74 -10.88 6.61
C ALA A 63 10.17 -10.34 6.75
N GLN A 64 11.12 -10.94 6.02
CA GLN A 64 12.50 -10.48 5.99
C GLN A 64 12.63 -9.06 5.38
N GLN A 65 12.00 -8.80 4.25
CA GLN A 65 12.03 -7.49 3.57
C GLN A 65 11.32 -6.41 4.37
N ALA A 66 10.21 -6.75 5.02
CA ALA A 66 9.46 -5.85 5.91
C ALA A 66 10.13 -5.66 7.29
N GLY A 67 11.22 -6.37 7.60
CA GLY A 67 11.93 -6.26 8.87
C GLY A 67 11.17 -6.83 10.08
N VAL A 68 10.20 -7.73 9.87
CA VAL A 68 9.31 -8.25 10.93
C VAL A 68 9.43 -9.76 11.09
N HIS A 69 8.93 -10.28 12.21
CA HIS A 69 8.88 -11.73 12.43
C HIS A 69 7.81 -12.40 11.54
N GLU A 70 8.08 -13.59 11.00
CA GLU A 70 7.15 -14.31 10.10
C GLU A 70 5.74 -14.51 10.69
N ASN A 71 5.67 -14.83 11.99
CA ASN A 71 4.39 -14.94 12.71
C ASN A 71 3.59 -13.62 12.74
N ALA A 72 4.26 -12.47 12.79
CA ALA A 72 3.60 -11.17 12.77
C ALA A 72 3.06 -10.87 11.36
N ALA A 73 3.86 -11.10 10.32
CA ALA A 73 3.41 -11.02 8.93
C ALA A 73 2.22 -11.95 8.64
N ARG A 74 2.25 -13.18 9.18
CA ARG A 74 1.14 -14.14 9.07
C ARG A 74 -0.13 -13.62 9.71
N ARG A 75 -0.03 -13.08 10.93
CA ARG A 75 -1.15 -12.50 11.66
C ARG A 75 -1.72 -11.29 10.92
N TRP A 76 -0.86 -10.38 10.47
CA TRP A 76 -1.26 -9.22 9.68
C TRP A 76 -2.01 -9.63 8.42
N LYS A 77 -1.47 -10.58 7.65
CA LYS A 77 -2.17 -11.16 6.50
C LYS A 77 -3.57 -11.64 6.87
N ASP A 78 -3.68 -12.48 7.88
CA ASP A 78 -4.94 -13.16 8.21
C ASP A 78 -5.98 -12.25 8.88
N THR A 79 -5.58 -11.28 9.71
CA THR A 79 -6.50 -10.47 10.52
C THR A 79 -6.43 -8.96 10.27
N GLY A 80 -5.45 -8.47 9.52
CA GLY A 80 -5.14 -7.03 9.41
C GLY A 80 -4.59 -6.43 10.70
N GLY A 81 -4.16 -7.27 11.66
CA GLY A 81 -3.55 -6.81 12.90
C GLY A 81 -2.14 -6.29 12.68
N LEU A 82 -1.59 -5.58 13.67
CA LEU A 82 -0.25 -4.98 13.56
C LEU A 82 0.84 -6.03 13.31
N MET A 83 1.75 -5.73 12.38
CA MET A 83 3.02 -6.43 12.21
C MET A 83 4.03 -5.99 13.27
N SER A 84 4.06 -4.70 13.58
CA SER A 84 4.92 -4.13 14.62
C SER A 84 4.18 -3.05 15.41
N THR A 85 4.56 -2.88 16.67
CA THR A 85 4.12 -1.73 17.48
C THR A 85 5.05 -0.52 17.34
N ALA A 86 6.18 -0.67 16.66
CA ALA A 86 7.13 0.41 16.43
C ALA A 86 6.65 1.34 15.32
N SER A 87 6.81 2.64 15.56
CA SER A 87 6.66 3.66 14.52
C SER A 87 7.81 3.59 13.53
N VAL A 88 7.64 4.19 12.35
CA VAL A 88 8.66 4.29 11.30
C VAL A 88 8.95 5.76 11.06
N GLN A 89 10.22 6.12 11.04
CA GLN A 89 10.70 7.35 10.44
C GLN A 89 11.07 7.09 8.99
N VAL A 90 10.56 7.95 8.10
CA VAL A 90 10.88 7.95 6.67
C VAL A 90 11.70 9.19 6.37
N LEU A 91 12.85 9.02 5.71
CA LEU A 91 13.61 10.08 5.05
C LEU A 91 13.48 9.90 3.54
N THR A 92 13.03 10.93 2.82
CA THR A 92 12.73 10.78 1.39
C THR A 92 12.94 12.07 0.59
N ASP A 93 13.37 11.89 -0.66
CA ASP A 93 13.34 12.92 -1.69
C ASP A 93 12.21 12.61 -2.68
N VAL A 94 11.35 13.59 -2.94
CA VAL A 94 10.16 13.41 -3.78
C VAL A 94 9.94 14.59 -4.73
N ASP A 95 9.30 14.27 -5.85
CA ASP A 95 8.67 15.23 -6.75
C ASP A 95 7.16 15.10 -6.65
N GLY A 96 6.47 16.21 -6.86
CA GLY A 96 5.04 16.23 -6.71
C GLY A 96 4.40 17.57 -7.00
N TRP A 97 3.07 17.57 -6.85
CA TRP A 97 2.24 18.76 -7.04
C TRP A 97 1.69 19.23 -5.71
N LEU A 98 2.02 20.45 -5.34
CA LEU A 98 1.36 21.16 -4.25
C LEU A 98 0.13 21.90 -4.80
N ARG A 99 -1.04 21.50 -4.33
CA ARG A 99 -2.28 22.23 -4.55
C ARG A 99 -2.57 23.05 -3.30
N ALA A 100 -2.64 24.38 -3.46
CA ALA A 100 -2.93 25.30 -2.38
C ALA A 100 -4.22 26.06 -2.68
N ARG A 101 -5.13 26.10 -1.71
CA ARG A 101 -6.33 26.94 -1.76
C ARG A 101 -6.17 28.08 -0.76
N SER A 102 -6.17 29.29 -1.31
CA SER A 102 -6.16 30.53 -0.52
C SER A 102 -7.47 30.68 0.26
N PRO A 103 -7.45 31.35 1.43
CA PRO A 103 -8.66 31.75 2.15
C PRO A 103 -9.65 32.56 1.29
N PHE A 104 -9.16 33.23 0.24
CA PHE A 104 -9.98 34.01 -0.69
C PHE A 104 -10.57 33.18 -1.85
N GLY A 105 -10.41 31.85 -1.84
CA GLY A 105 -11.05 30.92 -2.77
C GLY A 105 -10.26 30.59 -4.03
N THR A 106 -9.14 31.27 -4.29
CA THR A 106 -8.24 30.94 -5.40
C THR A 106 -7.52 29.62 -5.12
N SER A 107 -7.56 28.69 -6.07
CA SER A 107 -6.83 27.43 -6.00
C SER A 107 -5.71 27.44 -7.04
N GLU A 108 -4.49 27.15 -6.60
CA GLU A 108 -3.29 27.18 -7.42
C GLU A 108 -2.56 25.85 -7.28
N SER A 109 -1.89 25.43 -8.34
CA SER A 109 -1.11 24.18 -8.37
C SER A 109 0.31 24.48 -8.79
N TYR A 110 1.26 23.91 -8.06
CA TYR A 110 2.67 24.15 -8.21
C TYR A 110 3.42 22.83 -8.25
N GLU A 111 4.31 22.65 -9.21
CA GLU A 111 5.35 21.63 -9.10
C GLU A 111 6.25 21.98 -7.93
N ARG A 112 6.53 20.98 -7.09
CA ARG A 112 7.31 21.15 -5.87
C ARG A 112 8.15 19.90 -5.62
N ASP A 113 9.44 20.11 -5.74
CA ASP A 113 10.47 19.13 -5.42
C ASP A 113 10.85 19.32 -3.95
N LEU A 114 10.81 18.24 -3.18
CA LEU A 114 11.19 18.23 -1.77
C LEU A 114 12.37 17.28 -1.58
N ASN A 115 13.35 17.71 -0.80
CA ASN A 115 14.52 16.92 -0.45
C ASN A 115 14.63 16.81 1.07
N ASP A 116 15.21 15.71 1.53
CA ASP A 116 15.45 15.40 2.95
C ASP A 116 14.18 15.51 3.81
N VAL A 117 13.03 15.08 3.27
CA VAL A 117 11.76 15.15 4.00
C VAL A 117 11.72 14.04 5.04
N SER A 118 11.74 14.43 6.31
CA SER A 118 11.58 13.51 7.45
C SER A 118 10.12 13.43 7.87
N LEU A 119 9.54 12.24 7.81
CA LEU A 119 8.15 11.95 8.20
C LEU A 119 8.11 10.86 9.26
N GLN A 120 7.17 10.95 10.20
CA GLN A 120 6.90 9.89 11.16
C GLN A 120 5.55 9.22 10.86
N PHE A 121 5.52 7.89 10.93
CA PHE A 121 4.33 7.08 10.78
C PHE A 121 4.18 6.16 11.98
N ASP A 122 3.04 6.27 12.65
CA ASP A 122 2.69 5.36 13.74
C ASP A 122 1.89 4.16 13.20
N PRO A 123 1.88 3.01 13.91
CA PRO A 123 1.00 1.91 13.56
C PRO A 123 -0.48 2.33 13.60
N PRO A 124 -1.34 1.87 12.67
CA PRO A 124 -1.07 0.86 11.65
C PRO A 124 -0.43 1.38 10.35
N ALA A 125 -0.35 2.70 10.14
CA ALA A 125 0.17 3.26 8.88
C ALA A 125 1.65 2.89 8.64
N ALA A 126 2.43 2.77 9.71
CA ALA A 126 3.78 2.23 9.69
C ALA A 126 3.88 0.84 9.03
N ASP A 127 2.90 -0.03 9.28
CA ASP A 127 2.89 -1.39 8.72
C ASP A 127 2.54 -1.40 7.24
N GLU A 128 1.66 -0.50 6.79
CA GLU A 128 1.35 -0.32 5.37
C GLU A 128 2.58 0.17 4.60
N LEU A 129 3.37 1.08 5.18
CA LEU A 129 4.65 1.51 4.62
C LEU A 129 5.66 0.36 4.51
N ARG A 130 5.84 -0.42 5.58
CA ARG A 130 6.74 -1.59 5.56
C ARG A 130 6.31 -2.58 4.48
N ALA A 131 5.01 -2.84 4.37
CA ALA A 131 4.46 -3.76 3.39
C ALA A 131 4.69 -3.28 1.95
N ALA A 132 4.39 -2.01 1.66
CA ALA A 132 4.60 -1.42 0.33
C ALA A 132 6.09 -1.36 -0.05
N HIS A 133 6.94 -0.94 0.89
CA HIS A 133 8.40 -0.91 0.70
C HIS A 133 8.98 -2.31 0.46
N ALA A 134 8.50 -3.34 1.18
CA ALA A 134 8.99 -4.71 1.04
C ALA A 134 8.80 -5.30 -0.37
N VAL A 135 7.80 -4.81 -1.11
CA VAL A 135 7.46 -5.27 -2.46
C VAL A 135 7.79 -4.25 -3.55
N GLU A 136 8.50 -3.17 -3.20
CA GLU A 136 8.82 -2.06 -4.11
C GLU A 136 7.57 -1.45 -4.79
N ASP A 137 6.46 -1.37 -4.05
CA ASP A 137 5.23 -0.72 -4.50
C ASP A 137 5.37 0.81 -4.39
N TRP A 138 6.04 1.40 -5.38
CA TRP A 138 6.31 2.84 -5.43
C TRP A 138 5.04 3.69 -5.51
N ASP A 139 4.01 3.20 -6.20
CA ASP A 139 2.73 3.90 -6.30
C ASP A 139 2.02 3.90 -4.94
N GLY A 140 1.96 2.75 -4.25
CA GLY A 140 1.41 2.65 -2.90
C GLY A 140 2.19 3.49 -1.88
N LEU A 141 3.53 3.55 -2.01
CA LEU A 141 4.35 4.46 -1.20
C LEU A 141 4.00 5.93 -1.46
N ALA A 142 3.84 6.34 -2.73
CA ALA A 142 3.49 7.71 -3.09
C ALA A 142 2.13 8.12 -2.50
N GLU A 143 1.14 7.22 -2.53
CA GLU A 143 -0.18 7.41 -1.93
C GLU A 143 -0.13 7.59 -0.40
N LEU A 144 0.78 6.89 0.28
CA LEU A 144 0.99 7.03 1.73
C LEU A 144 1.76 8.31 2.10
N LEU A 145 2.76 8.67 1.30
CA LEU A 145 3.63 9.83 1.54
C LEU A 145 2.91 11.15 1.33
N GLY A 146 2.12 11.32 0.27
CA GLY A 146 1.45 12.60 -0.05
C GLY A 146 0.64 13.20 1.12
N PRO A 147 -0.29 12.45 1.74
CA PRO A 147 -1.04 12.90 2.91
C PRO A 147 -0.18 13.12 4.16
N ALA A 148 0.95 12.41 4.31
CA ALA A 148 1.87 12.63 5.42
C ALA A 148 2.69 13.91 5.23
N ILE A 149 3.25 14.14 4.05
CA ILE A 149 3.95 15.37 3.67
C ILE A 149 3.01 16.58 3.82
N THR A 150 1.77 16.46 3.33
CA THR A 150 0.76 17.51 3.48
C THR A 150 0.60 17.97 4.93
N ARG A 151 0.63 17.04 5.89
CA ARG A 151 0.39 17.32 7.32
C ARG A 151 1.65 17.69 8.10
N GLN A 152 2.78 17.06 7.79
CA GLN A 152 3.99 17.13 8.62
C GLN A 152 5.03 18.10 8.06
N TYR A 153 5.02 18.36 6.75
CA TYR A 153 5.96 19.29 6.16
C TYR A 153 5.64 20.73 6.58
N PRO A 154 6.65 21.56 6.94
CA PRO A 154 6.44 22.91 7.45
C PRO A 154 6.10 23.89 6.32
N TRP A 155 4.91 23.75 5.74
CA TRP A 155 4.43 24.64 4.68
C TRP A 155 4.31 26.09 5.15
N ILE A 156 4.84 27.02 4.36
CA ILE A 156 4.78 28.45 4.67
C ILE A 156 3.50 29.07 4.11
N GLY A 157 2.77 29.82 4.96
CA GLY A 157 1.59 30.62 4.61
C GLY A 157 0.26 30.02 5.07
N GLU A 158 -0.81 30.81 5.06
CA GLU A 158 -2.16 30.36 5.41
C GLU A 158 -2.89 29.90 4.13
N ALA A 159 -2.97 28.59 3.93
CA ALA A 159 -3.70 27.96 2.83
C ALA A 159 -4.03 26.51 3.19
N ASP A 160 -5.19 26.05 2.70
CA ASP A 160 -5.49 24.62 2.68
C ASP A 160 -4.62 23.96 1.61
N ARG A 161 -3.92 22.88 1.98
CA ARG A 161 -2.93 22.25 1.10
C ARG A 161 -3.19 20.78 0.91
N TYR A 162 -2.79 20.32 -0.26
CA TYR A 162 -2.71 18.92 -0.61
C TYR A 162 -1.48 18.70 -1.48
N TYR A 163 -0.62 17.76 -1.08
CA TYR A 163 0.56 17.38 -1.83
C TYR A 163 0.37 15.98 -2.39
N GLU A 164 0.57 15.86 -3.69
CA GLU A 164 0.50 14.62 -4.46
C GLU A 164 1.91 14.25 -4.92
N VAL A 165 2.43 13.12 -4.46
CA VAL A 165 3.74 12.62 -4.87
C VAL A 165 3.60 12.00 -6.26
N THR A 166 4.44 12.42 -7.20
CA THR A 166 4.50 11.87 -8.57
C THR A 166 5.73 11.00 -8.78
N THR A 167 6.81 11.26 -8.06
CA THR A 167 8.04 10.46 -8.16
C THR A 167 8.73 10.43 -6.80
N ILE A 168 9.14 9.23 -6.38
CA ILE A 168 10.01 9.02 -5.22
C ILE A 168 11.42 8.84 -5.76
N ARG A 169 12.33 9.76 -5.46
CA ARG A 169 13.74 9.67 -5.89
C ARG A 169 14.56 8.80 -4.94
N SER A 170 14.28 8.91 -3.65
CA SER A 170 14.93 8.16 -2.59
C SER A 170 13.95 7.92 -1.45
N ILE A 171 14.09 6.80 -0.75
CA ILE A 171 13.34 6.53 0.47
C ILE A 171 14.17 5.65 1.40
N GLU A 172 14.22 6.02 2.68
CA GLU A 172 14.84 5.25 3.74
C GLU A 172 13.86 5.10 4.90
N LEU A 173 13.67 3.87 5.37
CA LEU A 173 12.79 3.55 6.50
C LEU A 173 13.66 3.16 7.71
N THR A 174 13.39 3.80 8.86
CA THR A 174 14.03 3.50 10.14
C THR A 174 12.97 3.26 11.21
N ASP A 175 13.03 2.12 11.90
CA ASP A 175 12.14 1.85 13.04
C ASP A 175 12.54 2.71 14.26
N LEU A 176 11.54 3.24 14.97
CA LEU A 176 11.68 4.09 16.16
C LEU A 176 11.41 3.34 17.48
#